data_AF-A0A7Z7BIY7-F1
#
_entry.id   AF-A0A7Z7BIY7-F1
#
_cell.length_a   1.000
_cell.length_b   1.000
_cell.length_c   1.000
_cell.angle_alpha   90.00
_cell.angle_beta   90.00
_cell.angle_gamma   90.00
#
_symmetry.space_group_name_H-M   'P 1'
#
loop_
_entity.id
_entity.type
_entity.pdbx_description
1 polymer ?
#
loop_
_entity_poly.entity_id
_entity_poly.type
_entity_poly.pdbx_seq_one_letter_code
_entity_poly.pdbx_strand_id
1 'polypeptide(L)'
;MTTQPTAQQLDIFADSRDVVLRNGVLDQLQRRDGAAARAALEELAAEYPGDGALSAMTVLVRELEGGSTTPFADHAALAIARRHHENEVVPAVGRVLPAQDVRRWLAPCWCSLAQRASALAFRGAEAGNRAENHAAPLWASGGRMVGCGSSGRSH
;
A
#
# COMPACT_ATOMS: atom_id res chain seq x y z
N MET A 1 3.47 -4.25 52.49
CA MET A 1 3.79 -5.40 51.63
C MET A 1 4.25 -4.87 50.29
N THR A 2 5.57 -4.82 50.08
CA THR A 2 6.18 -4.42 48.80
C THR A 2 6.28 -5.68 47.93
N THR A 3 5.36 -5.84 46.99
CA THR A 3 5.45 -6.87 45.96
C THR A 3 6.53 -6.47 44.97
N GLN A 4 7.70 -7.11 45.06
CA GLN A 4 8.71 -7.04 44.01
C GLN A 4 8.15 -7.77 42.78
N PRO A 5 8.10 -7.13 41.60
CA PRO A 5 7.70 -7.82 40.38
C PRO A 5 8.79 -8.84 40.03
N THR A 6 8.41 -10.11 39.99
CA THR A 6 9.26 -11.20 39.49
C THR A 6 9.47 -11.02 37.99
N ALA A 7 10.68 -11.29 37.48
CA ALA A 7 11.08 -11.10 36.08
C ALA A 7 10.09 -11.63 35.02
N GLN A 8 9.25 -12.63 35.35
CA GLN A 8 8.19 -13.14 34.48
C GLN A 8 7.06 -12.12 34.18
N GLN A 9 6.80 -11.15 35.06
CA GLN A 9 5.84 -10.08 34.79
C GLN A 9 6.37 -9.05 33.79
N LEU A 10 7.70 -8.91 33.64
CA LEU A 10 8.29 -8.01 32.64
C LEU A 10 8.27 -8.62 31.23
N ASP A 11 8.28 -9.95 31.14
CA ASP A 11 8.17 -10.70 29.88
C ASP A 11 6.79 -10.51 29.22
N ILE A 12 5.70 -10.43 30.02
CA ILE A 12 4.35 -10.14 29.49
C ILE A 12 4.23 -8.76 28.82
N PHE A 13 5.14 -7.84 29.15
CA PHE A 13 5.19 -6.51 28.55
C PHE A 13 6.15 -6.44 27.36
N ALA A 14 7.04 -7.41 27.18
CA ALA A 14 7.85 -7.50 25.96
C ALA A 14 6.94 -7.76 24.74
N ASP A 15 5.94 -8.63 24.91
CA ASP A 15 4.79 -8.85 24.00
C ASP A 15 3.83 -7.63 23.92
N SER A 16 3.98 -6.65 24.82
CA SER A 16 3.21 -5.40 24.75
C SER A 16 3.94 -4.33 23.94
N ARG A 17 5.28 -4.33 23.97
CA ARG A 17 6.09 -3.31 23.31
C ARG A 17 6.18 -3.55 21.80
N ASP A 18 6.35 -4.79 21.36
CA ASP A 18 6.26 -5.14 19.93
C ASP A 18 4.86 -4.80 19.38
N VAL A 19 3.80 -5.12 20.14
CA VAL A 19 2.42 -4.81 19.77
C VAL A 19 2.19 -3.30 19.70
N VAL A 20 2.71 -2.52 20.64
CA VAL A 20 2.61 -1.05 20.63
C VAL A 20 3.34 -0.46 19.42
N LEU A 21 4.57 -0.89 19.14
CA LEU A 21 5.34 -0.41 17.99
C LEU A 21 4.67 -0.80 16.68
N ARG A 22 4.22 -2.05 16.58
CA ARG A 22 3.47 -2.55 15.42
C ARG A 22 2.20 -1.76 15.18
N ASN A 23 1.42 -1.50 16.22
CA ASN A 23 0.22 -0.69 16.13
C ASN A 23 0.53 0.77 15.77
N GLY A 24 1.68 1.30 16.21
CA GLY A 24 2.19 2.61 15.79
C GLY A 24 2.40 2.69 14.27
N VAL A 25 3.08 1.67 13.69
CA VAL A 25 3.25 1.57 12.23
C VAL A 25 1.89 1.46 11.53
N LEU A 26 0.99 0.61 12.05
CA LEU A 26 -0.35 0.42 11.48
C LEU A 26 -1.18 1.71 11.46
N ASP A 27 -1.16 2.51 12.53
CA ASP A 27 -1.87 3.79 12.59
C ASP A 27 -1.38 4.73 11.48
N GLN A 28 -0.05 4.85 11.31
CA GLN A 28 0.51 5.71 10.26
C GLN A 28 0.20 5.19 8.85
N LEU A 29 0.23 3.86 8.64
CA LEU A 29 -0.16 3.24 7.38
C LEU A 29 -1.64 3.47 7.06
N GLN A 30 -2.54 3.38 8.05
CA GLN A 30 -3.96 3.66 7.89
C GLN A 30 -4.23 5.14 7.57
N ARG A 31 -3.45 6.04 8.18
CA ARG A 31 -3.48 7.50 7.89
C ARG A 31 -2.80 7.86 6.58
N ARG A 32 -2.10 6.90 5.96
CA ARG A 32 -1.29 7.08 4.74
C ARG A 32 -0.20 8.13 4.90
N ASP A 33 0.35 8.29 6.10
CA ASP A 33 1.50 9.14 6.35
C ASP A 33 2.79 8.35 6.13
N GLY A 34 3.39 8.48 4.95
CA GLY A 34 4.59 7.72 4.59
C GLY A 34 5.81 8.05 5.46
N ALA A 35 6.00 9.32 5.80
CA ALA A 35 7.15 9.76 6.59
C ALA A 35 7.03 9.31 8.05
N ALA A 36 5.85 9.46 8.65
CA ALA A 36 5.60 8.98 10.01
C ALA A 36 5.63 7.44 10.07
N ALA A 37 5.11 6.75 9.04
CA ALA A 37 5.16 5.29 8.97
C ALA A 37 6.61 4.77 8.80
N ARG A 38 7.48 5.50 8.08
CA ARG A 38 8.91 5.17 7.97
C ARG A 38 9.60 5.27 9.32
N ALA A 39 9.40 6.38 10.04
CA ALA A 39 10.00 6.57 11.36
C ALA A 39 9.56 5.49 12.35
N ALA A 40 8.26 5.18 12.40
CA ALA A 40 7.74 4.11 13.25
C ALA A 40 8.26 2.72 12.86
N LEU A 41 8.44 2.46 11.55
CA LEU A 41 8.97 1.20 11.06
C LEU A 41 10.46 1.03 11.40
N GLU A 42 11.24 2.11 11.35
CA GLU A 42 12.65 2.10 11.76
C GLU A 42 12.79 1.82 13.26
N GLU A 43 11.91 2.38 14.09
CA GLU A 43 11.86 2.08 15.54
C GLU A 43 11.53 0.61 15.78
N LEU A 44 10.50 0.07 15.12
CA LEU A 44 10.16 -1.36 15.20
C LEU A 44 11.31 -2.26 14.72
N ALA A 45 11.98 -1.91 13.62
CA ALA A 45 13.07 -2.70 13.07
C ALA A 45 14.34 -2.66 13.94
N ALA A 46 14.59 -1.54 14.62
CA ALA A 46 15.72 -1.41 15.55
C ALA A 46 15.55 -2.30 16.77
N GLU A 47 14.32 -2.43 17.27
CA GLU A 47 14.02 -3.21 18.48
C GLU A 47 13.70 -4.69 18.18
N TYR A 48 13.05 -4.96 17.05
CA TYR A 48 12.56 -6.29 16.67
C TYR A 48 12.94 -6.63 15.21
N PRO A 49 14.24 -6.73 14.87
CA PRO A 49 14.70 -6.95 13.50
C PRO A 49 14.23 -8.29 12.88
N GLY A 50 13.78 -9.24 13.71
CA GLY A 50 13.25 -10.53 13.29
C GLY A 50 11.73 -10.56 13.05
N ASP A 51 11.02 -9.45 13.21
CA ASP A 51 9.56 -9.41 13.01
C ASP A 51 9.21 -9.71 11.54
N GLY A 52 8.43 -10.77 11.32
CA GLY A 52 8.03 -11.25 10.00
C GLY A 52 7.16 -10.26 9.21
N ALA A 53 6.53 -9.29 9.86
CA ALA A 53 5.72 -8.25 9.24
C ALA A 53 6.55 -7.08 8.67
N LEU A 54 7.82 -6.94 9.06
CA LEU A 54 8.69 -5.84 8.61
C LEU A 54 8.80 -5.77 7.08
N SER A 55 8.93 -6.91 6.42
CA SER A 55 9.02 -6.98 4.96
C SER A 55 7.77 -6.40 4.28
N ALA A 56 6.59 -6.80 4.76
CA ALA A 56 5.32 -6.30 4.25
C ALA A 56 5.12 -4.82 4.56
N MET A 57 5.41 -4.38 5.80
CA MET A 57 5.32 -2.97 6.18
C MET A 57 6.27 -2.10 5.35
N THR A 58 7.49 -2.58 5.07
CA THR A 58 8.46 -1.87 4.22
C THR A 58 7.91 -1.61 2.82
N VAL A 59 7.25 -2.59 2.20
CA VAL A 59 6.59 -2.42 0.90
C VAL A 59 5.54 -1.32 0.97
N LEU A 60 4.68 -1.34 2.01
CA LEU A 60 3.62 -0.36 2.15
C LEU A 60 4.14 1.06 2.39
N VAL A 61 5.17 1.23 3.21
CA VAL A 61 5.78 2.56 3.42
C VAL A 61 6.44 3.07 2.14
N ARG A 62 7.14 2.21 1.39
CA ARG A 62 7.74 2.59 0.10
C ARG A 62 6.69 3.03 -0.90
N GLU A 63 5.52 2.38 -0.93
CA GLU A 63 4.42 2.81 -1.79
C GLU A 63 3.83 4.17 -1.41
N LEU A 64 3.78 4.49 -0.11
CA LEU A 64 3.31 5.79 0.35
C LEU A 64 4.30 6.91 -0.01
N GLU A 65 5.60 6.66 0.11
CA GLU A 65 6.64 7.64 -0.23
C GLU A 65 6.89 7.76 -1.74
N GLY A 66 6.81 6.65 -2.46
CA GLY A 66 7.09 6.53 -3.88
C GLY A 66 5.94 6.98 -4.78
N GLY A 67 4.90 7.59 -4.21
CA GLY A 67 3.69 8.07 -4.89
C GLY A 67 3.98 9.13 -5.95
N SER A 68 4.50 8.72 -7.10
CA SER A 68 4.74 9.58 -8.24
C SER A 68 3.41 9.91 -8.92
N THR A 69 3.19 11.20 -9.21
CA THR A 69 2.09 11.69 -10.03
C THR A 69 2.46 11.76 -11.52
N THR A 70 3.69 11.39 -11.87
CA THR A 70 4.19 11.48 -13.24
C THR A 70 3.44 10.49 -14.13
N PRO A 71 2.90 10.95 -15.28
CA PRO A 71 2.29 10.07 -16.26
C PRO A 71 3.26 8.99 -16.75
N PHE A 72 2.73 7.83 -17.11
CA PHE A 72 3.56 6.77 -17.67
C PHE A 72 4.06 7.14 -19.07
N ALA A 73 5.35 6.87 -19.34
CA ALA A 73 5.95 7.12 -20.65
C ALA A 73 5.40 6.16 -21.73
N ASP A 74 5.11 4.92 -21.35
CA ASP A 74 4.60 3.89 -22.26
C ASP A 74 3.78 2.80 -21.54
N HIS A 75 3.19 1.91 -22.32
CA HIS A 75 2.39 0.78 -21.85
C HIS A 75 3.21 -0.29 -21.10
N ALA A 76 4.53 -0.37 -21.31
CA ALA A 76 5.39 -1.30 -20.58
C ALA A 76 5.65 -0.80 -19.15
N ALA A 77 5.90 0.50 -18.97
CA ALA A 77 6.01 1.15 -17.67
C ALA A 77 4.73 0.98 -16.85
N LEU A 78 3.55 1.12 -17.47
CA LEU A 78 2.27 0.81 -16.84
C LEU A 78 2.17 -0.67 -16.43
N ALA A 79 2.53 -1.60 -17.32
CA ALA A 79 2.46 -3.03 -17.03
C ALA A 79 3.38 -3.45 -15.87
N ILE A 80 4.57 -2.84 -15.77
CA ILE A 80 5.51 -3.05 -14.65
C ILE A 80 4.88 -2.53 -13.35
N ALA A 81 4.36 -1.31 -13.35
CA ALA A 81 3.75 -0.71 -12.16
C ALA A 81 2.50 -1.49 -11.68
N ARG A 82 1.69 -1.99 -12.62
CA ARG A 82 0.53 -2.84 -12.30
C ARG A 82 0.98 -4.16 -11.67
N ARG A 83 1.97 -4.85 -12.26
CA ARG A 83 2.51 -6.10 -11.72
C ARG A 83 3.11 -5.92 -10.34
N HIS A 84 3.81 -4.82 -10.09
CA HIS A 84 4.31 -4.47 -8.74
C HIS A 84 3.16 -4.37 -7.74
N HIS A 85 2.09 -3.65 -8.09
CA HIS A 85 0.91 -3.53 -7.23
C HIS A 85 0.25 -4.88 -6.95
N GLU A 86 0.03 -5.70 -7.97
CA GLU A 86 -0.63 -7.00 -7.85
C GLU A 86 0.20 -8.01 -7.03
N ASN A 87 1.52 -8.04 -7.25
CA ASN A 87 2.39 -9.08 -6.69
C ASN A 87 3.01 -8.69 -5.34
N GLU A 88 3.18 -7.40 -5.05
CA GLU A 88 3.87 -6.95 -3.83
C GLU A 88 2.92 -6.18 -2.92
N VAL A 89 2.24 -5.15 -3.44
CA VAL A 89 1.44 -4.24 -2.62
C VAL A 89 0.17 -4.90 -2.10
N VAL A 90 -0.62 -5.53 -2.97
CA VAL A 90 -1.87 -6.23 -2.59
C VAL A 90 -1.63 -7.29 -1.50
N PRO A 91 -0.67 -8.22 -1.63
CA PRO A 91 -0.41 -9.20 -0.58
C PRO A 91 0.20 -8.57 0.68
N ALA A 92 1.00 -7.51 0.57
CA ALA A 92 1.51 -6.80 1.74
C ALA A 92 0.39 -6.15 2.56
N VAL A 93 -0.56 -5.49 1.90
CA VAL A 93 -1.74 -4.89 2.54
C VAL A 93 -2.54 -5.97 3.26
N GLY A 94 -2.79 -7.12 2.63
CA GLY A 94 -3.55 -8.21 3.23
C GLY A 94 -2.87 -8.90 4.43
N ARG A 95 -1.55 -8.79 4.57
CA ARG A 95 -0.80 -9.32 5.73
C ARG A 95 -0.74 -8.36 6.90
N VAL A 96 -0.82 -7.07 6.64
CA VAL A 96 -0.55 -6.01 7.61
C VAL A 96 -1.84 -5.38 8.11
N LEU A 97 -2.78 -5.10 7.22
CA LEU A 97 -4.02 -4.39 7.54
C LEU A 97 -5.20 -5.35 7.76
N PRO A 98 -6.15 -4.98 8.64
CA PRO A 98 -7.40 -5.72 8.79
C PRO A 98 -8.16 -5.83 7.47
N ALA A 99 -8.82 -6.96 7.22
CA ALA A 99 -9.51 -7.25 5.96
C ALA A 99 -10.51 -6.16 5.52
N GLN A 100 -11.15 -5.49 6.49
CA GLN A 100 -12.08 -4.37 6.24
C GLN A 100 -11.41 -3.12 5.67
N ASP A 101 -10.12 -2.89 5.98
CA ASP A 101 -9.37 -1.69 5.59
C ASP A 101 -8.61 -1.90 4.28
N VAL A 102 -8.32 -3.15 3.90
CA VAL A 102 -7.56 -3.51 2.68
C VAL A 102 -8.08 -2.77 1.44
N ARG A 103 -9.40 -2.82 1.20
CA ARG A 103 -10.01 -2.18 0.03
C ARG A 103 -9.90 -0.66 0.07
N ARG A 104 -10.14 -0.07 1.25
CA ARG A 104 -10.05 1.38 1.45
C ARG A 104 -8.63 1.87 1.25
N TRP A 105 -7.64 1.10 1.69
CA TRP A 105 -6.23 1.44 1.57
C TRP A 105 -5.73 1.33 0.12
N LEU A 106 -6.17 0.31 -0.63
CA LEU A 106 -5.76 0.09 -2.03
C LEU A 106 -6.43 1.05 -3.02
N ALA A 107 -7.62 1.56 -2.74
CA ALA A 107 -8.39 2.39 -3.67
C ALA A 107 -7.61 3.62 -4.21
N PRO A 108 -6.92 4.43 -3.39
CA PRO A 108 -6.14 5.57 -3.88
C PRO A 108 -4.92 5.15 -4.72
N CYS A 109 -4.33 3.98 -4.44
CA CYS A 109 -3.20 3.45 -5.21
C CYS A 109 -3.63 3.09 -6.63
N TRP A 110 -4.77 2.39 -6.76
CA TRP A 110 -5.38 2.09 -8.06
C TRP A 110 -5.83 3.34 -8.81
N CYS A 111 -6.38 4.34 -8.11
CA CYS A 111 -6.76 5.62 -8.72
C CYS A 111 -5.53 6.35 -9.29
N SER A 112 -4.42 6.39 -8.55
CA SER A 112 -3.16 6.99 -9.03
C SER A 112 -2.64 6.28 -10.28
N LEU A 113 -2.65 4.95 -10.31
CA LEU A 113 -2.28 4.18 -11.51
C LEU A 113 -3.17 4.52 -12.72
N ALA A 114 -4.48 4.56 -12.52
CA ALA A 114 -5.43 4.89 -13.59
C ALA A 114 -5.24 6.32 -14.12
N GLN A 115 -4.99 7.29 -13.23
CA GLN A 115 -4.71 8.68 -13.59
C GLN A 115 -3.40 8.80 -14.37
N ARG A 116 -2.33 8.15 -13.93
CA ARG A 116 -1.04 8.19 -14.65
C ARG A 116 -1.10 7.49 -16.00
N ALA A 117 -1.99 6.51 -16.15
CA ALA A 117 -2.26 5.82 -17.40
C ALA A 117 -3.12 6.64 -18.38
N SER A 118 -3.84 7.68 -17.93
CA SER A 118 -4.78 8.42 -18.78
C SER A 118 -4.10 9.23 -19.89
N ALA A 119 -2.81 9.54 -19.73
CA ALA A 119 -2.01 10.21 -20.75
C ALA A 119 -1.55 9.27 -21.89
N LEU A 120 -1.68 7.96 -21.72
CA LEU A 120 -1.29 6.99 -22.74
C LEU A 120 -2.38 6.92 -23.82
N ALA A 121 -2.01 7.20 -25.07
CA ALA A 121 -2.88 6.96 -26.20
C ALA A 121 -3.31 5.48 -26.26
N PHE A 122 -4.61 5.25 -26.45
CA PHE A 122 -5.20 3.92 -26.60
C PHE A 122 -4.58 3.19 -27.79
N ARG A 123 -3.75 2.17 -27.54
CA ARG A 123 -3.24 1.28 -28.60
C ARG A 123 -4.25 0.17 -28.86
N GLY A 124 -5.29 0.49 -29.62
CA GLY A 124 -6.28 -0.50 -30.08
C GLY A 124 -5.82 -1.38 -31.25
N ALA A 125 -4.72 -1.03 -31.92
CA ALA A 125 -4.34 -1.63 -33.21
C ALA A 125 -3.21 -2.68 -33.14
N GLU A 126 -2.54 -2.83 -32.01
CA GLU A 126 -1.47 -3.84 -31.79
C GLU A 126 -2.01 -4.98 -30.90
N ALA A 127 -3.18 -5.51 -31.25
CA ALA A 127 -3.87 -6.56 -30.53
C ALA A 127 -3.24 -7.94 -30.78
N GLY A 128 -2.00 -8.10 -30.28
CA GLY A 128 -1.41 -9.40 -29.96
C GLY A 128 -1.37 -9.56 -28.44
N ASN A 129 -2.31 -10.34 -27.89
CA ASN A 129 -2.32 -10.86 -26.51
C ASN A 129 -1.94 -9.86 -25.39
N ARG A 130 -2.48 -8.63 -25.42
CA ARG A 130 -2.25 -7.61 -24.39
C ARG A 130 -3.43 -6.66 -24.15
N ALA A 131 -4.65 -7.18 -24.33
CA ALA A 131 -5.90 -6.44 -24.08
C ALA A 131 -6.13 -6.10 -22.58
N GLU A 132 -5.30 -6.63 -21.69
CA GLU A 132 -5.39 -6.44 -20.24
C GLU A 132 -4.85 -5.08 -19.76
N ASN A 133 -4.17 -4.31 -20.61
CA ASN A 133 -3.49 -3.06 -20.23
C ASN A 133 -4.27 -1.80 -20.59
N HIS A 134 -5.55 -1.90 -20.93
CA HIS A 134 -6.39 -0.72 -21.11
C HIS A 134 -6.73 -0.06 -19.77
N ALA A 135 -6.98 1.25 -19.80
CA ALA A 135 -7.55 1.95 -18.66
C ALA A 135 -8.88 1.29 -18.24
N ALA A 136 -9.67 0.77 -19.19
CA ALA A 136 -10.97 0.14 -18.94
C ALA A 136 -10.95 -1.02 -17.91
N PRO A 137 -10.05 -2.02 -17.97
CA PRO A 137 -9.93 -3.02 -16.90
C PRO A 137 -9.39 -2.48 -15.56
N LEU A 138 -8.56 -1.41 -15.56
CA LEU A 138 -8.18 -0.73 -14.31
C LEU A 138 -9.40 -0.04 -13.67
N TRP A 139 -10.25 0.59 -14.49
CA TRP A 139 -11.54 1.13 -14.08
C TRP A 139 -12.54 0.04 -13.72
N ALA A 140 -12.47 -1.18 -14.25
CA ALA A 140 -13.33 -2.29 -13.85
C ALA A 140 -12.91 -2.88 -12.49
N SER A 141 -11.60 -2.91 -12.18
CA SER A 141 -11.08 -3.23 -10.86
C SER A 141 -11.43 -2.16 -9.81
N GLY A 142 -11.54 -0.88 -10.22
CA GLY A 142 -12.09 0.21 -9.40
C GLY A 142 -13.63 0.34 -9.46
N GLY A 143 -14.27 -0.23 -10.47
CA GLY A 143 -15.63 0.07 -10.94
C GLY A 143 -16.72 -0.68 -10.20
N ARG A 144 -16.38 -1.48 -9.19
CA ARG A 144 -17.33 -1.87 -8.14
C ARG A 144 -17.37 -0.86 -6.98
N MET A 145 -16.75 0.30 -7.13
CA MET A 145 -16.75 1.39 -6.15
C MET A 145 -17.31 2.66 -6.81
N VAL A 146 -18.59 2.93 -6.55
CA VAL A 146 -19.24 4.23 -6.80
C VAL A 146 -18.38 5.32 -6.15
N GLY A 147 -17.84 6.25 -6.94
CA GLY A 147 -17.26 7.47 -6.36
C GLY A 147 -16.02 8.08 -7.03
N CYS A 148 -15.53 7.57 -8.16
CA CYS A 148 -14.47 8.28 -8.88
C CYS A 148 -15.10 9.16 -9.97
N GLY A 149 -15.64 10.30 -9.54
CA GLY A 149 -16.29 11.27 -10.42
C GLY A 149 -15.30 11.93 -11.37
N SER A 150 -15.49 11.68 -12.66
CA SER A 150 -14.96 12.47 -13.76
C SER A 150 -15.52 13.89 -13.68
N SER A 151 -14.77 14.79 -13.05
CA SER A 151 -14.98 16.23 -13.21
C SER A 151 -14.10 16.72 -14.36
N GLY A 152 -14.77 17.23 -15.40
CA GLY A 152 -14.24 17.33 -16.75
C GLY A 152 -13.24 18.44 -17.00
N ARG A 153 -12.80 18.49 -18.26
CA ARG A 153 -12.80 19.74 -19.03
C ARG A 153 -12.80 19.43 -20.52
N SER A 154 -13.97 19.57 -21.13
CA SER A 154 -14.10 20.00 -22.53
C SER A 154 -13.72 21.47 -22.58
N HIS A 155 -12.89 21.85 -23.52
CA HIS A 155 -13.07 23.01 -24.42
C HIS A 155 -12.04 22.91 -25.54
#